data_AF-A0A6C0H8E2-F1
#
_entry.id   AF-A0A6C0H8E2-F1
#
_cell.length_a   1.000
_cell.length_b   1.000
_cell.length_c   1.000
_cell.angle_alpha   90.00
_cell.angle_beta   90.00
_cell.angle_gamma   90.00
#
_symmetry.space_group_name_H-M   'P 1'
#
loop_
_entity.id
_entity.type
_entity.pdbx_description
1 polymer ?
#
loop_
_entity_poly.entity_id
_entity_poly.type
_entity_poly.pdbx_seq_one_letter_code
_entity_poly.pdbx_strand_id
1 'polypeptide(L)'
;MYRINNITTSAPLFYSDIKYLNVNKNMELRNSLTDFYHNKVIKWLNDKKIKTHNNIELIESSKGHKLIYKLLRLYVKKHKINWFDLKNYHYLIKNYLLRKV
;
A
#
# COMPACT_ATOMS: atom_id res chain seq x y z
N MET A 1 7.55 -10.82 8.09
CA MET A 1 8.60 -10.02 8.77
C MET A 1 9.74 -9.86 7.79
N TYR A 2 10.32 -8.66 7.68
CA TYR A 2 11.42 -8.42 6.72
C TYR A 2 12.72 -8.21 7.49
N ARG A 3 13.78 -8.86 7.01
CA ARG A 3 15.13 -8.78 7.56
C ARG A 3 15.80 -7.53 6.99
N ILE A 4 16.41 -6.73 7.86
CA ILE A 4 17.30 -5.63 7.48
C ILE A 4 18.64 -5.91 8.15
N ASN A 5 19.72 -5.83 7.39
CA ASN A 5 21.08 -5.97 7.92
C ASN A 5 21.67 -4.56 8.06
N ASN A 6 21.95 -4.14 9.30
CA ASN A 6 22.78 -2.96 9.54
C ASN A 6 24.20 -3.46 9.84
N ILE A 7 25.18 -3.03 9.04
CA ILE A 7 26.58 -3.35 9.25
C ILE A 7 27.22 -2.11 9.88
N THR A 8 27.61 -2.20 11.15
CA THR A 8 28.39 -1.15 11.82
C THR A 8 29.85 -1.55 11.84
N THR A 9 30.71 -0.79 11.18
CA THR A 9 32.15 -1.01 11.14
C THR A 9 32.82 -0.43 12.38
N SER A 10 33.00 -1.26 13.40
CA SER A 10 34.06 -1.12 14.39
C SER A 10 34.80 -2.46 14.47
N ALA A 11 36.11 -2.44 14.69
CA ALA A 11 37.09 -3.49 14.42
C ALA A 11 36.76 -4.91 14.98
N PRO A 12 37.52 -5.95 14.55
CA PRO A 12 37.02 -7.15 13.86
C PRO A 12 36.14 -8.05 14.75
N LEU A 13 34.90 -7.63 15.01
CA LEU A 13 33.84 -8.49 15.51
C LEU A 13 32.59 -8.16 14.71
N PHE A 14 32.26 -8.99 13.72
CA PHE A 14 31.04 -8.85 12.94
C PHE A 14 29.83 -9.23 13.80
N TYR A 15 29.32 -8.27 14.58
CA TYR A 15 27.99 -8.40 15.18
C TYR A 15 26.94 -7.99 14.15
N SER A 16 26.16 -8.96 13.68
CA SER A 16 24.97 -8.67 12.88
C SER A 16 23.77 -8.53 13.82
N ASP A 17 23.39 -7.30 14.13
CA ASP A 17 22.13 -7.03 14.82
C ASP A 17 20.98 -7.26 13.85
N ILE A 18 20.34 -8.43 13.94
CA ILE A 18 19.15 -8.74 13.14
C ILE A 18 17.96 -8.00 13.74
N LYS A 19 17.61 -6.84 13.16
CA LYS A 19 16.40 -6.11 13.53
C LYS A 19 15.25 -6.48 12.59
N TYR A 20 14.21 -7.09 13.15
CA TYR A 20 12.99 -7.38 12.41
C TYR A 20 12.14 -6.12 12.29
N LEU A 21 12.04 -5.55 11.09
CA LEU A 21 11.14 -4.41 10.87
C LEU A 21 9.70 -4.92 10.73
N ASN A 22 8.83 -4.45 11.61
CA ASN A 22 7.40 -4.61 11.42
C ASN A 22 6.92 -3.61 10.36
N VAL A 23 7.07 -3.98 9.09
CA VAL A 23 6.66 -3.15 7.94
C VAL A 23 5.17 -2.79 8.00
N ASN A 24 4.36 -3.61 8.67
CA ASN A 24 2.95 -3.30 8.83
C ASN A 24 2.73 -2.11 9.74
N LYS A 25 3.66 -1.75 10.64
CA LYS A 25 3.60 -0.54 11.48
C LYS A 25 4.25 0.70 10.85
N ASN A 26 4.98 0.57 9.75
CA ASN A 26 5.66 1.68 9.09
C ASN A 26 4.64 2.63 8.42
N MET A 27 4.53 3.86 8.93
CA MET A 27 3.56 4.85 8.44
C MET A 27 3.91 5.38 7.04
N GLU A 28 5.19 5.61 6.75
CA GLU A 28 5.67 6.09 5.46
C GLU A 28 5.37 5.08 4.35
N LEU A 29 5.62 3.79 4.60
CA LEU A 29 5.31 2.72 3.65
C LEU A 29 3.81 2.67 3.35
N ARG A 30 2.97 2.79 4.37
CA ARG A 30 1.51 2.78 4.21
C ARG A 30 1.03 3.97 3.38
N ASN A 31 1.55 5.16 3.66
CA ASN A 31 1.20 6.38 2.93
C ASN A 31 1.64 6.27 1.47
N SER A 32 2.91 5.91 1.23
CA SER A 32 3.46 5.74 -0.13
C SER A 32 2.67 4.73 -0.96
N LEU A 33 2.28 3.59 -0.38
CA LEU A 33 1.44 2.61 -1.07
C LEU A 33 0.01 3.12 -1.29
N THR A 34 -0.52 3.90 -0.36
CA THR A 34 -1.84 4.52 -0.53
C THR A 34 -1.82 5.51 -1.69
N ASP A 35 -0.82 6.38 -1.76
CA ASP A 35 -0.66 7.34 -2.86
C ASP A 35 -0.55 6.62 -4.20
N PHE A 36 0.25 5.56 -4.26
CA PHE A 36 0.40 4.72 -5.45
C PHE A 36 -0.94 4.14 -5.92
N TYR A 37 -1.71 3.51 -5.02
CA TYR A 37 -2.99 2.89 -5.39
C TYR A 37 -4.09 3.91 -5.64
N HIS A 38 -4.08 5.04 -4.94
CA HIS A 38 -5.02 6.14 -5.17
C HIS A 38 -4.89 6.69 -6.59
N ASN A 39 -3.66 7.02 -7.00
CA ASN A 39 -3.36 7.45 -8.37
C ASN A 39 -3.71 6.39 -9.42
N LYS A 40 -3.45 5.10 -9.11
CA LYS A 40 -3.82 4.00 -10.01
C LYS A 40 -5.33 3.84 -10.16
N VAL A 41 -6.10 3.98 -9.08
CA VAL A 41 -7.56 3.89 -9.12
C VAL A 41 -8.14 5.00 -9.98
N ILE A 42 -7.68 6.24 -9.80
CA ILE A 42 -8.09 7.38 -10.65
C ILE A 42 -7.83 7.04 -12.12
N LYS A 43 -6.61 6.57 -12.44
CA LYS A 43 -6.26 6.17 -13.82
C LYS A 43 -7.17 5.06 -14.35
N TRP A 44 -7.44 4.02 -13.57
CA TRP A 44 -8.28 2.90 -14.02
C TRP A 44 -9.74 3.30 -14.25
N LEU A 45 -10.27 4.22 -13.45
CA LEU A 45 -11.63 4.74 -13.63
C LEU A 45 -11.72 5.57 -14.92
N ASN A 46 -10.71 6.40 -15.18
CA ASN A 46 -10.60 7.18 -16.41
C ASN A 46 -10.44 6.29 -17.65
N ASP A 47 -9.55 5.29 -17.61
CA ASP A 47 -9.28 4.37 -18.73
C ASP A 47 -10.52 3.54 -19.13
N LYS A 48 -11.31 3.08 -18.16
CA LYS A 48 -12.48 2.25 -18.43
C LYS A 48 -13.67 3.05 -18.98
N LYS A 49 -13.58 4.38 -19.12
CA LYS A 49 -14.73 5.27 -19.39
C LYS A 49 -15.93 4.90 -18.51
N ILE A 50 -15.71 4.54 -17.24
CA ILE A 50 -16.80 4.30 -16.29
C ILE A 50 -17.37 5.68 -16.00
N LYS A 51 -18.34 6.08 -16.84
CA LYS A 51 -19.03 7.38 -16.84
C LYS A 51 -19.98 7.53 -15.66
N THR A 52 -19.55 7.20 -14.45
CA THR A 52 -20.17 7.75 -13.24
C THR A 52 -19.37 8.98 -12.87
N HIS A 53 -19.49 10.05 -13.66
CA HIS A 53 -18.81 11.34 -13.45
C HIS A 53 -19.00 11.86 -12.02
N ASN A 54 -20.10 11.48 -11.35
CA ASN A 54 -20.42 11.92 -10.00
C ASN A 54 -19.52 11.34 -8.90
N ASN A 55 -18.78 10.23 -9.14
CA ASN A 55 -17.93 9.62 -8.12
C ASN A 55 -16.44 9.94 -8.29
N ILE A 56 -15.97 10.28 -9.49
CA ILE A 56 -14.53 10.50 -9.75
C ILE A 56 -13.98 11.68 -8.94
N GLU A 57 -14.69 12.80 -8.86
CA GLU A 57 -14.25 13.96 -8.09
C GLU A 57 -14.09 13.63 -6.59
N LEU A 58 -14.99 12.78 -6.06
CA LEU A 58 -14.90 12.31 -4.68
C LEU A 58 -13.66 11.43 -4.48
N ILE A 59 -13.31 10.62 -5.48
CA ILE A 59 -12.14 9.76 -5.47
C ILE A 59 -10.87 10.59 -5.51
N GLU A 60 -10.81 11.58 -6.39
CA GLU A 60 -9.65 12.46 -6.56
C GLU A 60 -9.40 13.32 -5.31
N SER A 61 -10.45 13.59 -4.53
CA SER A 61 -10.34 14.33 -3.28
C SER A 61 -9.56 13.60 -2.18
N SER A 62 -9.21 14.34 -1.12
CA SER A 62 -8.63 13.79 0.11
C SER A 62 -9.53 12.76 0.80
N LYS A 63 -10.85 12.77 0.56
CA LYS A 63 -11.77 11.75 1.06
C LYS A 63 -11.55 10.42 0.35
N GLY A 64 -11.31 10.44 -0.97
CA GLY A 64 -11.00 9.26 -1.76
C GLY A 64 -9.66 8.65 -1.35
N HIS A 65 -8.63 9.46 -1.12
CA HIS A 65 -7.36 8.98 -0.55
C HIS A 65 -7.55 8.22 0.77
N LYS A 66 -8.29 8.82 1.71
CA LYS A 66 -8.64 8.18 3.01
C LYS A 66 -9.44 6.89 2.81
N LEU A 67 -10.33 6.84 1.82
CA LEU A 67 -11.08 5.64 1.47
C LEU A 67 -10.14 4.52 0.99
N ILE A 68 -9.23 4.83 0.06
CA ILE A 68 -8.24 3.87 -0.44
C ILE A 68 -7.38 3.34 0.71
N TYR A 69 -6.89 4.20 1.60
CA TYR A 69 -6.14 3.76 2.79
C TYR A 69 -6.93 2.76 3.64
N LYS A 70 -8.21 3.06 3.92
CA LYS A 70 -9.08 2.17 4.71
C LYS A 70 -9.27 0.82 4.00
N LEU A 71 -9.52 0.84 2.69
CA LEU A 71 -9.72 -0.37 1.90
C LEU A 71 -8.46 -1.25 1.85
N LEU A 72 -7.29 -0.65 1.64
CA LEU A 72 -6.00 -1.35 1.68
C LEU A 72 -5.75 -1.94 3.07
N ARG A 73 -5.98 -1.17 4.13
CA ARG A 73 -5.84 -1.66 5.51
C ARG A 73 -6.76 -2.84 5.81
N LEU A 74 -8.00 -2.81 5.33
CA LEU A 74 -8.95 -3.92 5.46
C LEU A 74 -8.46 -5.15 4.69
N TYR A 75 -7.96 -4.97 3.47
CA TYR A 75 -7.41 -6.05 2.66
C TYR A 75 -6.21 -6.72 3.35
N VAL A 76 -5.23 -5.92 3.79
CA VAL A 76 -4.04 -6.40 4.54
C VAL A 76 -4.46 -7.21 5.76
N LYS A 77 -5.42 -6.71 6.56
CA LYS A 77 -5.91 -7.43 7.75
C LYS A 77 -6.63 -8.72 7.39
N LYS A 78 -7.54 -8.68 6.41
CA LYS A 78 -8.35 -9.83 6.01
C LYS A 78 -7.49 -10.97 5.47
N HIS A 79 -6.49 -10.64 4.67
CA HIS A 79 -5.63 -11.61 4.00
C HIS A 79 -4.35 -11.93 4.78
N LYS A 80 -4.14 -11.30 5.95
CA LYS A 80 -2.95 -11.48 6.81
C LYS A 80 -1.62 -11.28 6.04
N ILE A 81 -1.62 -10.43 5.02
CA ILE A 81 -0.42 -10.10 4.24
C ILE A 81 0.28 -8.88 4.81
N ASN A 82 1.49 -8.57 4.33
CA ASN A 82 2.15 -7.33 4.68
C ASN A 82 1.80 -6.20 3.70
N TRP A 83 1.92 -4.96 4.16
CA TRP A 83 1.77 -3.79 3.29
C TRP A 83 2.75 -3.83 2.11
N PHE A 84 4.00 -4.21 2.35
CA PHE A 84 5.01 -4.33 1.30
C PHE A 84 4.59 -5.35 0.20
N ASP A 85 3.92 -6.43 0.59
CA ASP A 85 3.47 -7.47 -0.35
C ASP A 85 2.30 -7.04 -1.23
N LEU A 86 1.65 -5.89 -0.96
CA LEU A 86 0.52 -5.42 -1.76
C LEU A 86 0.89 -5.33 -3.25
N LYS A 87 2.11 -4.88 -3.58
CA LYS A 87 2.56 -4.80 -4.98
C LYS A 87 2.61 -6.16 -5.67
N ASN A 88 2.89 -7.25 -4.95
CA ASN A 88 2.92 -8.60 -5.50
C ASN A 88 1.51 -9.11 -5.84
N TYR A 89 0.48 -8.58 -5.19
CA TYR A 89 -0.92 -8.92 -5.42
C TYR A 89 -1.66 -7.85 -6.24
N HIS A 90 -0.94 -7.11 -7.09
CA HIS A 90 -1.46 -5.93 -7.79
C HIS A 90 -2.79 -6.18 -8.51
N TYR A 91 -2.90 -7.29 -9.24
CA TYR A 91 -4.11 -7.64 -9.98
C TYR A 91 -5.33 -7.87 -9.05
N LEU A 92 -5.13 -8.58 -7.94
CA LEU A 92 -6.20 -8.83 -6.96
C LEU A 92 -6.64 -7.55 -6.27
N ILE A 93 -5.68 -6.68 -5.91
CA ILE A 93 -5.98 -5.39 -5.27
C ILE A 93 -6.71 -4.46 -6.23
N LYS A 94 -6.31 -4.42 -7.50
CA LYS A 94 -7.02 -3.66 -8.53
C LYS A 94 -8.49 -4.05 -8.57
N ASN A 95 -8.78 -5.35 -8.70
CA ASN A 95 -10.17 -5.84 -8.75
C ASN A 95 -10.92 -5.57 -7.45
N TYR A 96 -10.26 -5.72 -6.30
CA TYR A 96 -10.85 -5.43 -5.00
C TYR A 96 -11.23 -3.96 -4.85
N LEU A 97 -10.32 -3.04 -5.20
CA LEU A 97 -10.53 -1.60 -5.10
C LEU A 97 -11.63 -1.15 -6.05
N LEU A 98 -11.57 -1.51 -7.33
CA LEU A 98 -12.58 -1.11 -8.32
C LEU A 98 -14.00 -1.62 -8.04
N ARG A 99 -14.15 -2.65 -7.20
CA ARG A 99 -15.46 -3.15 -6.76
C ARG A 99 -16.00 -2.43 -5.52
N LYS A 100 -15.13 -1.79 -4.74
CA LYS A 100 -15.45 -1.19 -3.44
C LYS A 100 -15.51 0.33 -3.47
N VAL A 101 -15.28 0.89 -4.63
CA VAL A 101 -15.08 2.30 -4.93
C VAL A 101 -16.05 2.64 -6.04
#